data_AF-A0A392MTZ7-F1
#
_entry.id   AF-A0A392MTZ7-F1
#
_cell.length_a   1.000
_cell.length_b   1.000
_cell.length_c   1.000
_cell.angle_alpha   90.00
_cell.angle_beta   90.00
_cell.angle_gamma   90.00
#
_symmetry.space_group_name_H-M   'P 1'
#
loop_
_entity.id
_entity.type
_entity.pdbx_description
1 polymer ?
#
loop_
_entity_poly.entity_id
_entity_poly.type
_entity_poly.pdbx_seq_one_letter_code
_entity_poly.pdbx_strand_id
1 'polypeptide(L)'
;GSKQSYIPALPPLTRCNRDSTIIKFWRKASPCGSNLAELDHVTGTNEGHNPRPSTSRGTQRLYIRLNTLHYLLAQINSLEKSLSQNPSLVPPTKHYFINSQRSQSTKKGSYFEIVNTSLPAACQHVSEVAAYRLIFLDSNSVFYDSLYIEDVANARIRPALRILKQNLTLMTTLLVDRAQPLAMKEVMRASFDAFLMVLLAGGNSRVFNRSDHVMIQEDFESLNKAFCTCGEGLVSENVVEREAAVVEGVIELMSQNTEQLMEDFSIATCETSGIGGMNINGQKLHMPPTTGRWNRSDPNTILRVLCHRNDRTANYFLKRTFQLPKRR
;
A
#
# COMPACT_ATOMS: atom_id res chain seq x y z
N GLY A 1 3.54 3.62 -17.29
CA GLY A 1 2.54 2.87 -16.51
C GLY A 1 2.40 3.55 -15.17
N SER A 2 1.23 3.51 -14.55
CA SER A 2 1.02 4.07 -13.22
C SER A 2 1.05 2.97 -12.17
N LYS A 3 1.18 3.33 -10.88
CA LYS A 3 1.05 2.36 -9.79
C LYS A 3 -0.29 1.62 -9.79
N GLN A 4 -1.35 2.28 -10.26
CA GLN A 4 -2.71 1.74 -10.28
C GLN A 4 -2.81 0.48 -11.16
N SER A 5 -1.90 0.31 -12.13
CA SER A 5 -1.84 -0.89 -12.97
C SER A 5 -1.42 -2.15 -12.20
N TYR A 6 -0.85 -2.02 -11.00
CA TYR A 6 -0.42 -3.15 -10.17
C TYR A 6 -1.34 -3.42 -8.98
N ILE A 7 -2.06 -2.40 -8.51
CA ILE A 7 -2.98 -2.54 -7.36
C ILE A 7 -4.19 -3.36 -7.82
N PRO A 8 -4.53 -4.47 -7.13
CA PRO A 8 -5.72 -5.25 -7.44
C PRO A 8 -6.99 -4.41 -7.33
N ALA A 9 -7.97 -4.70 -8.19
CA ALA A 9 -9.29 -4.10 -8.05
C ALA A 9 -9.92 -4.52 -6.71
N LEU A 10 -10.62 -3.58 -6.08
CA LEU A 10 -11.30 -3.86 -4.82
C LEU A 10 -12.40 -4.91 -5.04
N PRO A 11 -12.42 -6.00 -4.26
CA PRO A 11 -13.47 -7.02 -4.40
C PRO A 11 -14.83 -6.44 -4.01
N PRO A 12 -15.92 -7.03 -4.51
CA PRO A 12 -17.26 -6.66 -4.07
C PRO A 12 -17.42 -6.87 -2.56
N LEU A 13 -18.20 -6.00 -1.92
CA LEU A 13 -18.49 -6.12 -0.50
C LEU A 13 -19.35 -7.36 -0.24
N THR A 14 -18.90 -8.18 0.71
CA THR A 14 -19.56 -9.42 1.12
C THR A 14 -19.53 -9.52 2.64
N ARG A 15 -20.48 -10.26 3.22
CA ARG A 15 -20.47 -10.57 4.66
C ARG A 15 -19.98 -11.99 4.92
N CYS A 16 -19.28 -12.18 6.03
CA CYS A 16 -18.72 -13.48 6.44
C CYS A 16 -19.79 -14.59 6.54
N ASN A 17 -19.46 -15.83 6.16
CA ASN A 17 -20.35 -16.97 6.36
C ASN A 17 -19.88 -17.80 7.56
N ARG A 18 -20.65 -17.82 8.66
CA ARG A 18 -20.29 -18.50 9.90
C ARG A 18 -20.25 -20.03 9.77
N ASP A 19 -20.90 -20.59 8.75
CA ASP A 19 -20.97 -22.04 8.49
C ASP A 19 -19.59 -22.65 8.16
N SER A 20 -18.56 -21.83 7.96
CA SER A 20 -17.17 -22.24 7.75
C SER A 20 -16.53 -22.97 8.94
N THR A 21 -17.04 -22.80 10.17
CA THR A 21 -16.58 -23.59 11.33
C THR A 21 -16.97 -25.06 11.24
N ILE A 22 -18.11 -25.38 10.63
CA ILE A 22 -18.56 -26.77 10.39
C ILE A 22 -17.72 -27.41 9.27
N ILE A 23 -17.39 -26.63 8.22
CA ILE A 23 -16.49 -27.09 7.14
C ILE A 23 -15.07 -27.34 7.69
N LYS A 24 -14.57 -26.50 8.60
CA LYS A 24 -13.28 -26.70 9.28
C LYS A 24 -13.24 -28.00 10.11
N PHE A 25 -14.36 -28.42 10.69
CA PHE A 25 -14.46 -29.69 11.42
C PHE A 25 -14.48 -30.89 10.48
N TRP A 26 -15.23 -30.82 9.37
CA TRP A 26 -15.30 -31.91 8.39
C TRP A 26 -13.97 -32.10 7.63
N ARG A 27 -13.27 -31.01 7.29
CA ARG A 27 -11.97 -31.09 6.61
C ARG A 27 -10.84 -31.63 7.51
N LYS A 28 -11.02 -31.56 8.84
CA LYS A 28 -10.06 -32.06 9.85
C LYS A 28 -10.42 -33.45 10.41
N ALA A 29 -11.60 -34.00 10.06
CA ALA A 29 -12.11 -35.27 10.56
C ALA A 29 -12.18 -36.40 9.51
N SER A 30 -11.74 -36.16 8.26
CA SER A 30 -11.67 -37.19 7.22
C SER A 30 -10.22 -37.69 7.00
N PRO A 31 -9.81 -38.82 7.59
CA PRO A 31 -8.59 -39.51 7.19
C PRO A 31 -8.90 -40.44 5.99
N CYS A 32 -8.18 -40.26 4.88
CA CYS A 32 -8.32 -40.96 3.57
C CYS A 32 -9.62 -40.68 2.81
N GLY A 33 -9.69 -40.45 1.49
CA GLY A 33 -8.78 -40.26 0.35
C GLY A 33 -9.66 -39.59 -0.73
N SER A 34 -9.19 -38.84 -1.72
CA SER A 34 -8.49 -39.32 -2.92
C SER A 34 -8.20 -38.12 -3.83
N ASN A 35 -6.95 -37.99 -4.27
CA ASN A 35 -6.51 -37.48 -5.57
C ASN A 35 -7.11 -36.15 -6.10
N LEU A 36 -6.91 -35.05 -5.36
CA LEU A 36 -6.85 -33.72 -5.95
C LEU A 36 -5.63 -32.94 -5.44
N ALA A 37 -4.49 -33.65 -5.37
CA ALA A 37 -3.18 -33.09 -5.08
C ALA A 37 -2.24 -33.45 -6.23
N GLU A 38 -2.66 -33.17 -7.46
CA GLU A 38 -1.83 -33.38 -8.65
C GLU A 38 -2.18 -32.34 -9.74
N LEU A 39 -2.24 -31.06 -9.34
CA LEU A 39 -2.16 -29.95 -10.29
C LEU A 39 -1.65 -28.64 -9.66
N ASP A 40 -0.71 -28.72 -8.70
CA ASP A 40 -0.02 -27.52 -8.18
C ASP A 40 1.49 -27.71 -7.97
N HIS A 41 2.07 -28.81 -8.47
CA HIS A 41 3.50 -29.12 -8.35
C HIS A 41 4.36 -28.71 -9.56
N VAL A 42 4.04 -27.61 -10.25
CA VAL A 42 4.87 -27.10 -11.36
C VAL A 42 5.66 -25.82 -11.02
N THR A 43 5.52 -25.24 -9.82
CA THR A 43 6.36 -24.08 -9.42
C THR A 43 7.09 -24.23 -8.09
N GLY A 44 6.82 -25.28 -7.32
CA GLY A 44 7.56 -25.61 -6.10
C GLY A 44 8.82 -26.43 -6.36
N THR A 45 9.79 -25.87 -7.10
CA THR A 45 11.15 -26.43 -7.01
C THR A 45 11.73 -26.07 -5.65
N ASN A 46 12.32 -27.05 -4.98
CA ASN A 46 13.08 -26.95 -3.75
C ASN A 46 14.14 -25.83 -3.80
N GLU A 47 13.74 -24.57 -3.58
CA GLU A 47 14.68 -23.49 -3.29
C GLU A 47 15.05 -23.58 -1.81
N GLY A 48 16.33 -23.85 -1.56
CA GLY A 48 16.88 -24.09 -0.23
C GLY A 48 16.57 -22.98 0.77
N HIS A 49 16.90 -23.25 2.04
CA HIS A 49 16.68 -22.43 3.24
C HIS A 49 17.14 -20.95 3.18
N ASN A 50 17.61 -20.45 2.03
CA ASN A 50 18.03 -19.07 1.83
C ASN A 50 16.93 -18.28 1.11
N PRO A 51 16.25 -17.33 1.78
CA PRO A 51 15.27 -16.48 1.11
C PRO A 51 15.96 -15.69 -0.01
N ARG A 52 15.41 -15.74 -1.22
CA ARG A 52 15.86 -14.95 -2.36
C ARG A 52 14.98 -13.71 -2.54
N PRO A 53 15.52 -12.60 -3.09
CA PRO A 53 14.70 -11.46 -3.46
C PRO A 53 13.72 -11.88 -4.57
N SER A 54 12.47 -11.45 -4.46
CA SER A 54 11.45 -11.65 -5.50
C SER A 54 11.55 -10.63 -6.64
N THR A 55 12.46 -9.65 -6.52
CA THR A 55 12.64 -8.55 -7.47
C THR A 55 12.88 -9.05 -8.90
N SER A 56 11.90 -8.82 -9.78
CA SER A 56 11.96 -9.24 -11.18
C SER A 56 12.90 -8.37 -12.02
N ARG A 57 13.29 -8.87 -13.21
CA ARG A 57 14.01 -8.08 -14.22
C ARG A 57 13.28 -6.79 -14.60
N GLY A 58 11.94 -6.81 -14.57
CA GLY A 58 11.12 -5.62 -14.84
C GLY A 58 11.33 -4.53 -13.80
N THR A 59 11.38 -4.91 -12.52
CA THR A 59 11.63 -3.99 -11.41
C THR A 59 13.08 -3.49 -11.39
N GLN A 60 14.05 -4.37 -11.64
CA GLN A 60 15.46 -3.97 -11.78
C GLN A 60 15.65 -2.92 -12.89
N ARG A 61 14.98 -3.07 -14.04
CA ARG A 61 15.01 -2.07 -15.12
C ARG A 61 14.47 -0.71 -14.67
N LEU A 62 13.49 -0.66 -13.76
CA LEU A 62 13.00 0.59 -13.20
C LEU A 62 14.04 1.23 -12.26
N TYR A 63 14.77 0.45 -11.47
CA TYR A 63 15.89 0.95 -10.68
C TYR A 63 17.00 1.53 -11.54
N ILE A 64 17.36 0.87 -12.66
CA ILE A 64 18.33 1.43 -13.61
C ILE A 64 17.83 2.75 -14.20
N ARG A 65 16.54 2.84 -14.58
CA ARG A 65 15.95 4.11 -15.05
C ARG A 65 16.01 5.21 -13.99
N LEU A 66 15.74 4.87 -12.73
CA LEU A 66 15.85 5.82 -11.62
C LEU A 66 17.30 6.32 -11.46
N ASN A 67 18.29 5.42 -11.54
CA ASN A 67 19.71 5.81 -11.56
C ASN A 67 20.04 6.75 -12.72
N THR A 68 19.52 6.47 -13.93
CA THR A 68 19.69 7.36 -15.09
C THR A 68 19.10 8.74 -14.83
N LEU A 69 17.89 8.84 -14.24
CA LEU A 69 17.28 10.13 -13.91
C LEU A 69 18.12 10.92 -12.89
N HIS A 70 18.63 10.25 -11.85
CA HIS A 70 19.52 10.87 -10.88
C HIS A 70 20.88 11.28 -11.47
N TYR A 71 21.38 10.53 -12.46
CA TYR A 71 22.55 10.93 -13.24
C TYR A 71 22.28 12.20 -14.04
N LEU A 72 21.16 12.25 -14.77
CA LEU A 72 20.76 13.44 -15.55
C LEU A 72 20.62 14.67 -14.67
N LEU A 73 19.99 14.54 -13.50
CA LEU A 73 19.87 15.63 -12.52
C LEU A 73 21.25 16.18 -12.13
N ALA A 74 22.23 15.30 -11.90
CA ALA A 74 23.60 15.69 -11.58
C ALA A 74 24.26 16.49 -12.70
N GLN A 75 24.11 16.01 -13.95
CA GLN A 75 24.70 16.64 -15.12
C GLN A 75 24.09 18.02 -15.38
N ILE A 76 22.77 18.14 -15.26
CA ILE A 76 22.07 19.42 -15.46
C ILE A 76 22.50 20.45 -14.40
N ASN A 77 22.58 20.05 -13.14
CA ASN A 77 23.08 20.94 -12.08
C ASN A 77 24.53 21.39 -12.35
N SER A 78 25.39 20.50 -12.87
CA SER A 78 26.76 20.83 -13.25
C SER A 78 26.83 21.81 -14.43
N LEU A 79 25.98 21.59 -15.45
CA LEU A 79 25.88 22.47 -16.62
C LEU A 79 25.36 23.85 -16.23
N GLU A 80 24.33 23.91 -15.38
CA GLU A 80 23.76 25.16 -14.88
C GLU A 80 24.79 25.98 -14.12
N LYS A 81 25.59 25.33 -13.25
CA LYS A 81 26.69 25.98 -12.54
C LYS A 81 27.73 26.54 -13.51
N SER A 82 28.10 25.76 -14.53
CA SER A 82 29.09 26.15 -15.54
C SER A 82 28.64 27.36 -16.37
N LEU A 83 27.37 27.39 -16.79
CA LEU A 83 26.77 28.51 -17.53
C LEU A 83 26.60 29.76 -16.66
N SER A 84 26.22 29.58 -15.39
CA SER A 84 26.11 30.68 -14.44
C SER A 84 27.46 31.36 -14.15
N GLN A 85 28.54 30.58 -14.19
CA GLN A 85 29.92 31.06 -14.01
C GLN A 85 30.52 31.66 -15.30
N ASN A 86 30.08 31.24 -16.49
CA ASN A 86 30.58 31.72 -17.78
C ASN A 86 29.43 32.21 -18.70
N PRO A 87 28.81 33.37 -18.42
CA PRO A 87 27.66 33.85 -19.19
C PRO A 87 27.98 34.19 -20.65
N SER A 88 29.25 34.41 -20.98
CA SER A 88 29.75 34.71 -22.34
C SER A 88 29.63 33.53 -23.31
N LEU A 89 29.45 32.30 -22.80
CA LEU A 89 29.23 31.10 -23.62
C LEU A 89 27.81 31.01 -24.19
N VAL A 90 26.89 31.84 -23.71
CA VAL A 90 25.50 31.90 -24.20
C VAL A 90 25.40 33.04 -25.21
N PRO A 91 25.17 32.76 -26.50
CA PRO A 91 24.92 33.81 -27.48
C PRO A 91 23.74 34.67 -27.03
N PRO A 92 23.78 36.01 -27.19
CA PRO A 92 22.63 36.85 -26.90
C PRO A 92 21.47 36.38 -27.77
N THR A 93 20.52 35.68 -27.17
CA THR A 93 19.40 35.09 -27.88
C THR A 93 18.47 36.23 -28.29
N LYS A 94 18.59 36.69 -29.54
CA LYS A 94 17.84 37.84 -30.08
C LYS A 94 16.32 37.65 -30.20
N HIS A 95 15.71 36.59 -29.68
CA HIS A 95 14.33 36.22 -30.05
C HIS A 95 13.37 35.75 -28.95
N TYR A 96 13.60 36.02 -27.66
CA TYR A 96 12.62 35.64 -26.62
C TYR A 96 12.08 36.75 -25.71
N PHE A 97 12.20 38.02 -26.08
CA PHE A 97 11.49 39.10 -25.38
C PHE A 97 11.00 40.17 -26.35
N ILE A 98 9.86 39.93 -26.99
CA ILE A 98 8.97 41.02 -27.38
C ILE A 98 7.83 41.01 -26.38
N ASN A 99 7.72 42.11 -25.64
CA ASN A 99 6.71 42.48 -24.64
C ASN A 99 6.88 41.94 -23.21
N SER A 100 7.78 42.56 -22.45
CA SER A 100 7.38 43.17 -21.17
C SER A 100 8.38 44.25 -20.74
N GLN A 101 8.13 45.49 -21.18
CA GLN A 101 8.65 46.64 -20.46
C GLN A 101 7.85 46.79 -19.18
N ARG A 102 8.45 46.41 -18.04
CA ARG A 102 8.37 47.08 -16.72
C ARG A 102 8.65 46.08 -15.60
N SER A 103 9.87 46.12 -15.09
CA SER A 103 10.18 46.19 -13.65
C SER A 103 11.58 45.61 -13.40
N GLN A 104 12.44 46.44 -12.84
CA GLN A 104 13.74 46.07 -12.30
C GLN A 104 13.57 45.02 -11.20
N SER A 105 14.05 43.80 -11.44
CA SER A 105 14.48 42.87 -10.39
C SER A 105 15.30 41.76 -11.04
N THR A 106 16.55 41.69 -10.63
CA THR A 106 17.61 40.72 -10.95
C THR A 106 17.24 39.25 -10.66
N LYS A 107 16.34 38.65 -11.44
CA LYS A 107 16.23 37.18 -11.53
C LYS A 107 16.80 36.73 -12.86
N LYS A 108 18.09 36.37 -12.88
CA LYS A 108 18.61 35.48 -13.92
C LYS A 108 17.80 34.18 -13.78
N GLY A 109 16.92 33.90 -14.73
CA GLY A 109 16.16 32.64 -14.77
C GLY A 109 17.12 31.45 -14.87
N SER A 110 16.75 30.32 -14.26
CA SER A 110 17.50 29.06 -14.38
C SER A 110 17.50 28.61 -15.83
N TYR A 111 18.68 28.35 -16.41
CA TYR A 111 18.80 27.88 -17.80
C TYR A 111 18.02 26.59 -18.08
N PHE A 112 17.78 25.80 -17.04
CA PHE A 112 17.12 24.50 -17.11
C PHE A 112 15.87 24.42 -16.21
N GLU A 113 15.18 25.54 -15.99
CA GLU A 113 14.03 25.62 -15.06
C GLU A 113 12.99 24.50 -15.27
N ILE A 114 12.60 24.25 -16.52
CA ILE A 114 11.64 23.19 -16.87
C ILE A 114 12.18 21.80 -16.49
N VAL A 115 13.46 21.56 -16.71
CA VAL A 115 14.06 20.24 -16.46
C VAL A 115 14.29 20.00 -14.97
N ASN A 116 14.71 21.05 -14.25
CA ASN A 116 14.90 21.03 -12.80
C ASN A 116 13.59 20.80 -12.03
N THR A 117 12.47 21.23 -12.58
CA THR A 117 11.14 20.95 -12.02
C THR A 117 10.58 19.59 -12.43
N SER A 118 10.85 19.14 -13.66
CA SER A 118 10.30 17.88 -14.20
C SER A 118 11.05 16.62 -13.74
N LEU A 119 12.38 16.68 -13.57
CA LEU A 119 13.17 15.52 -13.18
C LEU A 119 12.84 14.96 -11.79
N PRO A 120 12.69 15.77 -10.72
CA PRO A 120 12.28 15.26 -9.42
C PRO A 120 10.93 14.55 -9.45
N ALA A 121 9.97 15.09 -10.22
CA ALA A 121 8.66 14.45 -10.42
C ALA A 121 8.79 13.12 -11.17
N ALA A 122 9.68 13.02 -12.16
CA ALA A 122 9.99 11.78 -12.84
C ALA A 122 10.65 10.75 -11.90
N CYS A 123 11.59 11.17 -11.04
CA CYS A 123 12.19 10.30 -10.03
C CYS A 123 11.14 9.75 -9.07
N GLN A 124 10.24 10.61 -8.58
CA GLN A 124 9.13 10.21 -7.71
C GLN A 124 8.23 9.20 -8.43
N HIS A 125 7.81 9.49 -9.65
CA HIS A 125 6.95 8.61 -10.42
C HIS A 125 7.58 7.23 -10.67
N VAL A 126 8.85 7.18 -11.10
CA VAL A 126 9.54 5.91 -11.35
C VAL A 126 9.74 5.13 -10.04
N SER A 127 10.06 5.81 -8.94
CA SER A 127 10.19 5.17 -7.62
C SER A 127 8.87 4.55 -7.15
N GLU A 128 7.76 5.28 -7.29
CA GLU A 128 6.42 4.79 -6.96
C GLU A 128 6.04 3.57 -7.82
N VAL A 129 6.22 3.67 -9.15
CA VAL A 129 5.93 2.57 -10.07
C VAL A 129 6.78 1.33 -9.77
N ALA A 130 8.06 1.50 -9.43
CA ALA A 130 8.95 0.41 -9.05
C ALA A 130 8.51 -0.25 -7.74
N ALA A 131 8.14 0.54 -6.73
CA ALA A 131 7.69 0.05 -5.44
C ALA A 131 6.38 -0.74 -5.53
N TYR A 132 5.36 -0.21 -6.20
CA TYR A 132 4.08 -0.92 -6.32
C TYR A 132 4.21 -2.16 -7.21
N ARG A 133 5.06 -2.14 -8.23
CA ARG A 133 5.39 -3.35 -8.97
C ARG A 133 6.07 -4.39 -8.06
N LEU A 134 7.07 -3.98 -7.28
CA LEU A 134 7.78 -4.88 -6.38
C LEU A 134 6.84 -5.57 -5.39
N ILE A 135 5.94 -4.80 -4.77
CA ILE A 135 5.09 -5.33 -3.70
C ILE A 135 3.88 -6.07 -4.26
N PHE A 136 3.12 -5.45 -5.18
CA PHE A 136 1.85 -6.02 -5.65
C PHE A 136 1.98 -7.01 -6.80
N LEU A 137 3.11 -7.04 -7.51
CA LEU A 137 3.33 -8.01 -8.58
C LEU A 137 4.42 -9.01 -8.21
N ASP A 138 5.64 -8.52 -7.96
CA ASP A 138 6.79 -9.42 -7.75
C ASP A 138 6.69 -10.17 -6.41
N SER A 139 6.20 -9.52 -5.35
CA SER A 139 6.04 -10.08 -4.00
C SER A 139 4.61 -10.48 -3.67
N ASN A 140 3.73 -10.54 -4.69
CA ASN A 140 2.31 -10.78 -4.52
C ASN A 140 2.03 -12.08 -3.76
N SER A 141 2.78 -13.14 -4.07
CA SER A 141 2.61 -14.46 -3.45
C SER A 141 2.69 -14.42 -1.91
N VAL A 142 3.60 -13.62 -1.35
CA VAL A 142 3.81 -13.54 0.11
C VAL A 142 3.02 -12.42 0.77
N PHE A 143 2.81 -11.28 0.10
CA PHE A 143 2.06 -10.15 0.66
C PHE A 143 0.55 -10.30 0.50
N TYR A 144 0.07 -10.80 -0.63
CA TYR A 144 -1.34 -10.78 -0.99
C TYR A 144 -1.96 -12.17 -1.20
N ASP A 145 -1.21 -13.20 -1.57
CA ASP A 145 -1.77 -14.55 -1.74
C ASP A 145 -1.54 -15.47 -0.54
N SER A 146 -0.76 -15.06 0.47
CA SER A 146 -0.47 -15.92 1.63
C SER A 146 -0.90 -15.30 2.96
N LEU A 147 -0.67 -14.00 3.15
CA LEU A 147 -0.90 -13.33 4.43
C LEU A 147 -2.36 -13.45 4.89
N TYR A 148 -2.57 -14.01 6.08
CA TYR A 148 -3.86 -14.22 6.76
C TYR A 148 -4.91 -15.01 5.96
N ILE A 149 -4.49 -15.82 4.98
CA ILE A 149 -5.41 -16.75 4.33
C ILE A 149 -5.93 -17.76 5.37
N GLU A 150 -7.25 -17.97 5.36
CA GLU A 150 -8.03 -18.80 6.28
C GLU A 150 -8.07 -18.33 7.74
N ASP A 151 -6.92 -18.06 8.37
CA ASP A 151 -6.81 -17.48 9.70
C ASP A 151 -5.47 -16.77 9.95
N VAL A 152 -5.48 -15.85 10.93
CA VAL A 152 -4.32 -15.02 11.27
C VAL A 152 -3.20 -15.81 11.94
N ALA A 153 -3.53 -16.77 12.80
CA ALA A 153 -2.55 -17.47 13.62
C ALA A 153 -1.59 -18.34 12.79
N ASN A 154 -2.10 -18.96 11.72
CA ASN A 154 -1.34 -19.87 10.86
C ASN A 154 -0.64 -19.16 9.68
N ALA A 155 -1.18 -18.04 9.21
CA ALA A 155 -0.71 -17.36 7.99
C ALA A 155 -0.11 -15.97 8.30
N ARG A 156 0.83 -15.90 9.25
CA ARG A 156 1.46 -14.66 9.75
C ARG A 156 2.40 -13.99 8.73
N ILE A 157 2.78 -12.73 8.98
CA ILE A 157 3.60 -11.90 8.07
C ILE A 157 5.05 -12.36 7.84
N ARG A 158 5.56 -13.28 8.66
CA ARG A 158 6.99 -13.65 8.68
C ARG A 158 7.59 -13.98 7.29
N PRO A 159 6.93 -14.75 6.40
CA PRO A 159 7.46 -15.01 5.06
C PRO A 159 7.62 -13.74 4.22
N ALA A 160 6.63 -12.84 4.26
CA ALA A 160 6.69 -11.56 3.56
C ALA A 160 7.85 -10.69 4.05
N LEU A 161 8.09 -10.64 5.36
CA LEU A 161 9.22 -9.89 5.94
C LEU A 161 10.58 -10.41 5.49
N ARG A 162 10.74 -11.74 5.33
CA ARG A 162 12.01 -12.30 4.83
C ARG A 162 12.29 -11.85 3.40
N ILE A 163 11.30 -11.94 2.52
CA ILE A 163 11.41 -11.52 1.12
C ILE A 163 11.61 -10.01 1.02
N LEU A 164 10.87 -9.23 1.81
CA LEU A 164 11.01 -7.78 1.85
C LEU A 164 12.45 -7.37 2.19
N LYS A 165 13.06 -7.93 3.25
CA LYS A 165 14.44 -7.62 3.62
C LYS A 165 15.46 -7.92 2.51
N GLN A 166 15.26 -9.03 1.78
CA GLN A 166 16.10 -9.36 0.62
C GLN A 166 15.91 -8.35 -0.52
N ASN A 167 14.68 -7.96 -0.80
CA ASN A 167 14.38 -6.94 -1.80
C ASN A 167 14.97 -5.57 -1.44
N LEU A 168 14.89 -5.15 -0.17
CA LEU A 168 15.49 -3.90 0.29
C LEU A 168 17.01 -3.91 0.13
N THR A 169 17.66 -5.02 0.49
CA THR A 169 19.11 -5.21 0.32
C THR A 169 19.53 -5.13 -1.15
N LEU A 170 18.78 -5.79 -2.04
CA LEU A 170 19.05 -5.73 -3.47
C LEU A 170 18.82 -4.32 -4.04
N MET A 171 17.75 -3.64 -3.60
CA MET A 171 17.42 -2.28 -4.03
C MET A 171 18.55 -1.30 -3.68
N THR A 172 19.06 -1.33 -2.44
CA THR A 172 20.18 -0.45 -2.02
C THR A 172 21.47 -0.79 -2.76
N THR A 173 21.68 -2.06 -3.12
CA THR A 173 22.84 -2.47 -3.94
C THR A 173 22.75 -1.94 -5.39
N LEU A 174 21.55 -1.88 -5.96
CA LEU A 174 21.35 -1.46 -7.36
C LEU A 174 21.22 0.05 -7.52
N LEU A 175 20.68 0.76 -6.53
CA LEU A 175 20.43 2.19 -6.62
C LEU A 175 21.63 3.02 -6.16
N VAL A 176 21.88 4.12 -6.87
CA VAL A 176 22.83 5.15 -6.40
C VAL A 176 22.31 5.78 -5.10
N ASP A 177 23.21 6.13 -4.18
CA ASP A 177 22.87 6.55 -2.80
C ASP A 177 21.77 7.61 -2.73
N ARG A 178 21.86 8.65 -3.56
CA ARG A 178 20.86 9.74 -3.65
C ARG A 178 19.44 9.30 -4.09
N ALA A 179 19.31 8.13 -4.69
CA ALA A 179 18.03 7.55 -5.11
C ALA A 179 17.41 6.65 -4.03
N GLN A 180 18.22 6.10 -3.13
CA GLN A 180 17.79 5.13 -2.13
C GLN A 180 16.73 5.67 -1.15
N PRO A 181 16.82 6.92 -0.62
CA PRO A 181 15.80 7.47 0.28
C PRO A 181 14.38 7.47 -0.31
N LEU A 182 14.26 7.95 -1.54
CA LEU A 182 12.97 8.04 -2.23
C LEU A 182 12.42 6.65 -2.56
N ALA A 183 13.26 5.74 -3.04
CA ALA A 183 12.85 4.37 -3.32
C ALA A 183 12.43 3.62 -2.05
N MET A 184 13.18 3.75 -0.95
CA MET A 184 12.85 3.15 0.35
C MET A 184 11.50 3.63 0.87
N LYS A 185 11.25 4.95 0.82
CA LYS A 185 9.97 5.54 1.20
C LYS A 185 8.80 4.98 0.38
N GLU A 186 8.96 4.86 -0.93
CA GLU A 186 7.90 4.35 -1.80
C GLU A 186 7.66 2.84 -1.59
N VAL A 187 8.70 2.04 -1.35
CA VAL A 187 8.54 0.61 -0.99
C VAL A 187 7.85 0.43 0.36
N MET A 188 8.16 1.29 1.34
CA MET A 188 7.46 1.33 2.64
C MET A 188 5.97 1.57 2.45
N ARG A 189 5.61 2.64 1.73
CA ARG A 189 4.22 2.97 1.42
C ARG A 189 3.49 1.84 0.70
N ALA A 190 4.10 1.27 -0.34
CA ALA A 190 3.51 0.15 -1.07
C ALA A 190 3.30 -1.09 -0.18
N SER A 191 4.19 -1.34 0.78
CA SER A 191 4.08 -2.45 1.73
C SER A 191 2.94 -2.23 2.74
N PHE A 192 2.76 -1.00 3.23
CA PHE A 192 1.66 -0.64 4.13
C PHE A 192 0.32 -0.70 3.39
N ASP A 193 0.26 -0.20 2.15
CA ASP A 193 -0.92 -0.31 1.30
C ASP A 193 -1.28 -1.78 1.02
N ALA A 194 -0.30 -2.65 0.77
CA ALA A 194 -0.56 -4.08 0.58
C ALA A 194 -1.10 -4.74 1.85
N PHE A 195 -0.56 -4.37 3.02
CA PHE A 195 -1.07 -4.83 4.31
C PHE A 195 -2.53 -4.38 4.55
N LEU A 196 -2.84 -3.10 4.27
CA LEU A 196 -4.20 -2.58 4.35
C LEU A 196 -5.15 -3.24 3.34
N MET A 197 -4.68 -3.51 2.12
CA MET A 197 -5.43 -4.26 1.11
C MET A 197 -5.77 -5.67 1.60
N VAL A 198 -4.87 -6.34 2.31
CA VAL A 198 -5.13 -7.64 2.93
C VAL A 198 -6.23 -7.55 4.00
N LEU A 199 -6.19 -6.51 4.85
CA LEU A 199 -7.16 -6.34 5.95
C LEU A 199 -8.56 -5.91 5.46
N LEU A 200 -8.62 -5.01 4.48
CA LEU A 200 -9.86 -4.31 4.09
C LEU A 200 -10.44 -4.77 2.74
N ALA A 201 -9.61 -5.42 1.92
CA ALA A 201 -9.94 -5.80 0.55
C ALA A 201 -9.45 -7.22 0.22
N GLY A 202 -9.17 -8.05 1.22
CA GLY A 202 -8.56 -9.37 1.04
C GLY A 202 -9.48 -10.46 0.50
N GLY A 203 -10.67 -10.11 0.00
CA GLY A 203 -11.64 -11.01 -0.62
C GLY A 203 -12.27 -12.02 0.34
N ASN A 204 -12.71 -13.16 -0.20
CA ASN A 204 -13.44 -14.18 0.58
C ASN A 204 -12.53 -15.04 1.47
N SER A 205 -11.22 -15.09 1.17
CA SER A 205 -10.26 -15.98 1.81
C SER A 205 -9.84 -15.54 3.23
N ARG A 206 -10.26 -14.36 3.68
CA ARG A 206 -9.78 -13.74 4.93
C ARG A 206 -10.91 -13.28 5.83
N VAL A 207 -10.91 -13.80 7.05
CA VAL A 207 -11.96 -13.55 8.04
C VAL A 207 -11.27 -13.27 9.37
N PHE A 208 -11.69 -12.22 10.07
CA PHE A 208 -11.03 -11.74 11.29
C PHE A 208 -11.97 -11.76 12.49
N ASN A 209 -11.51 -12.35 13.58
CA ASN A 209 -12.12 -12.20 14.90
C ASN A 209 -11.58 -10.94 15.58
N ARG A 210 -12.27 -10.46 16.61
CA ARG A 210 -11.78 -9.31 17.41
C ARG A 210 -10.44 -9.61 18.07
N SER A 211 -10.24 -10.82 18.56
CA SER A 211 -8.98 -11.24 19.20
C SER A 211 -7.76 -11.17 18.28
N ASP A 212 -7.97 -11.25 16.96
CA ASP A 212 -6.87 -11.36 16.00
C ASP A 212 -6.08 -10.04 15.89
N HIS A 213 -6.65 -8.90 16.33
CA HIS A 213 -5.99 -7.60 16.29
C HIS A 213 -4.63 -7.60 17.00
N VAL A 214 -4.44 -8.39 18.06
CA VAL A 214 -3.16 -8.47 18.80
C VAL A 214 -2.07 -9.02 17.90
N MET A 215 -2.34 -10.13 17.20
CA MET A 215 -1.39 -10.74 16.28
C MET A 215 -1.13 -9.86 15.06
N ILE A 216 -2.17 -9.17 14.58
CA ILE A 216 -2.05 -8.23 13.46
C ILE A 216 -1.19 -7.03 13.84
N GLN A 217 -1.35 -6.50 15.07
CA GLN A 217 -0.54 -5.42 15.62
C GLN A 217 0.93 -5.82 15.70
N GLU A 218 1.25 -6.98 16.29
CA GLU A 218 2.62 -7.51 16.35
C GLU A 218 3.26 -7.68 14.95
N ASP A 219 2.47 -8.15 13.99
CA ASP A 219 2.92 -8.35 12.61
C ASP A 219 3.18 -7.00 11.92
N PHE A 220 2.33 -6.01 12.15
CA PHE A 220 2.54 -4.66 11.63
C PHE A 220 3.74 -3.96 12.27
N GLU A 221 3.93 -4.08 13.59
CA GLU A 221 5.12 -3.58 14.27
C GLU A 221 6.41 -4.19 13.70
N SER A 222 6.37 -5.49 13.39
CA SER A 222 7.49 -6.18 12.74
C SER A 222 7.75 -5.68 11.33
N LEU A 223 6.70 -5.34 10.57
CA LEU A 223 6.81 -4.71 9.24
C LEU A 223 7.39 -3.30 9.35
N ASN A 224 6.86 -2.48 10.24
CA ASN A 224 7.30 -1.11 10.46
C ASN A 224 8.78 -1.07 10.89
N LYS A 225 9.16 -1.93 11.84
CA LYS A 225 10.55 -2.08 12.30
C LYS A 225 11.51 -2.50 11.19
N ALA A 226 11.06 -3.27 10.19
CA ALA A 226 11.90 -3.62 9.05
C ALA A 226 12.33 -2.37 8.27
N PHE A 227 11.48 -1.36 8.14
CA PHE A 227 11.83 -0.09 7.51
C PHE A 227 12.65 0.82 8.41
N CYS A 228 12.44 0.79 9.73
CA CYS A 228 13.33 1.51 10.66
C CYS A 228 14.76 0.94 10.62
N THR A 229 14.90 -0.39 10.51
CA THR A 229 16.22 -1.06 10.53
C THR A 229 16.92 -1.02 9.16
N CYS A 230 16.20 -1.36 8.07
CA CYS A 230 16.79 -1.38 6.73
C CYS A 230 16.81 0.00 6.06
N GLY A 231 16.00 0.93 6.55
CA GLY A 231 15.90 2.31 6.07
C GLY A 231 16.51 3.34 7.02
N GLU A 232 17.34 2.91 7.98
CA GLU A 232 18.04 3.81 8.89
C GLU A 232 18.83 4.87 8.08
N GLY A 233 18.57 6.14 8.36
CA GLY A 233 19.13 7.27 7.60
C GLY A 233 18.56 7.50 6.20
N LEU A 234 17.73 6.59 5.67
CA LEU A 234 17.10 6.70 4.35
C LEU A 234 15.67 7.28 4.42
N VAL A 235 14.93 7.00 5.48
CA VAL A 235 13.57 7.55 5.69
C VAL A 235 13.50 8.23 7.04
N SER A 236 12.97 9.45 7.07
CA SER A 236 12.77 10.20 8.31
C SER A 236 11.70 9.52 9.18
N GLU A 237 11.97 9.40 10.48
CA GLU A 237 11.06 8.82 11.48
C GLU A 237 9.66 9.44 11.42
N ASN A 238 9.55 10.77 11.35
CA ASN A 238 8.27 11.48 11.19
C ASN A 238 7.46 11.04 9.95
N VAL A 239 8.13 10.62 8.89
CA VAL A 239 7.46 10.09 7.69
C VAL A 239 6.98 8.67 7.95
N VAL A 240 7.80 7.84 8.60
CA VAL A 240 7.43 6.47 8.99
C VAL A 240 6.21 6.48 9.90
N GLU A 241 6.25 7.27 10.98
CA GLU A 241 5.15 7.42 11.95
C GLU A 241 3.85 7.86 11.28
N ARG A 242 3.90 8.87 10.40
CA ARG A 242 2.71 9.37 9.70
C ARG A 242 2.06 8.31 8.83
N GLU A 243 2.85 7.55 8.08
CA GLU A 243 2.32 6.50 7.20
C GLU A 243 1.84 5.30 8.02
N ALA A 244 2.52 4.99 9.13
CA ALA A 244 2.15 3.91 10.06
C ALA A 244 0.83 4.20 10.79
N ALA A 245 0.59 5.46 11.18
CA ALA A 245 -0.62 5.87 11.89
C ALA A 245 -1.92 5.52 11.12
N VAL A 246 -1.88 5.50 9.79
CA VAL A 246 -3.02 5.07 8.96
C VAL A 246 -3.33 3.59 9.19
N VAL A 247 -2.29 2.75 9.23
CA VAL A 247 -2.43 1.31 9.45
C VAL A 247 -2.85 1.02 10.88
N GLU A 248 -2.22 1.68 11.85
CA GLU A 248 -2.56 1.56 13.27
C GLU A 248 -4.01 1.96 13.54
N GLY A 249 -4.50 3.04 12.92
CA GLY A 249 -5.91 3.42 13.02
C GLY A 249 -6.87 2.35 12.48
N VAL A 250 -6.49 1.60 11.44
CA VAL A 250 -7.28 0.47 10.96
C VAL A 250 -7.21 -0.72 11.93
N ILE A 251 -6.04 -1.01 12.49
CA ILE A 251 -5.88 -2.08 13.51
C ILE A 251 -6.68 -1.74 14.78
N GLU A 252 -6.74 -0.46 15.16
CA GLU A 252 -7.58 0.04 16.25
C GLU A 252 -9.06 -0.28 15.99
N LEU A 253 -9.59 0.00 14.79
CA LEU A 253 -10.94 -0.45 14.40
C LEU A 253 -11.09 -1.97 14.50
N MET A 254 -10.04 -2.74 14.16
CA MET A 254 -10.08 -4.19 14.29
C MET A 254 -10.18 -4.65 15.76
N SER A 255 -9.71 -3.87 16.72
CA SER A 255 -9.80 -4.17 18.16
C SER A 255 -11.17 -3.88 18.79
N GLN A 256 -11.93 -2.96 18.19
CA GLN A 256 -13.22 -2.52 18.72
C GLN A 256 -14.28 -3.63 18.74
N ASN A 257 -15.25 -3.49 19.64
CA ASN A 257 -16.44 -4.34 19.64
C ASN A 257 -17.34 -4.00 18.44
N THR A 258 -18.20 -4.95 18.05
CA THR A 258 -19.00 -4.80 16.83
C THR A 258 -20.03 -3.68 16.95
N GLU A 259 -20.63 -3.53 18.12
CA GLU A 259 -21.65 -2.53 18.41
C GLU A 259 -21.10 -1.11 18.26
N GLN A 260 -19.90 -0.86 18.80
CA GLN A 260 -19.18 0.41 18.64
C GLN A 260 -18.85 0.69 17.17
N LEU A 261 -18.35 -0.31 16.43
CA LEU A 261 -18.08 -0.14 14.99
C LEU A 261 -19.33 0.23 14.20
N MET A 262 -20.50 -0.29 14.59
CA MET A 262 -21.77 0.05 13.96
C MET A 262 -22.22 1.47 14.30
N GLU A 263 -22.00 1.92 15.54
CA GLU A 263 -22.27 3.29 15.98
C GLU A 263 -21.35 4.28 15.26
N ASP A 264 -20.04 4.04 15.29
CA ASP A 264 -19.01 4.86 14.63
C ASP A 264 -19.28 4.96 13.12
N PHE A 265 -19.64 3.84 12.49
CA PHE A 265 -20.04 3.82 11.08
C PHE A 265 -21.27 4.70 10.81
N SER A 266 -22.26 4.66 11.70
CA SER A 266 -23.49 5.45 11.56
C SER A 266 -23.19 6.95 11.69
N ILE A 267 -22.37 7.33 12.69
CA ILE A 267 -21.91 8.72 12.89
C ILE A 267 -21.15 9.21 11.65
N ALA A 268 -20.13 8.48 11.20
CA ALA A 268 -19.31 8.85 10.05
C ALA A 268 -20.13 8.99 8.75
N THR A 269 -21.16 8.15 8.57
CA THR A 269 -22.05 8.22 7.41
C THR A 269 -22.97 9.46 7.46
N CYS A 270 -23.48 9.83 8.64
CA CYS A 270 -24.28 11.03 8.84
C CYS A 270 -23.47 12.32 8.58
N GLU A 271 -22.25 12.39 9.12
CA GLU A 271 -21.34 13.52 8.93
C GLU A 271 -20.99 13.73 7.44
N THR A 272 -20.69 12.64 6.73
CA THR A 272 -20.36 12.70 5.29
C THR A 272 -21.56 13.11 4.42
N SER A 273 -22.79 12.82 4.87
CA SER A 273 -24.02 13.13 4.13
C SER A 273 -24.50 14.58 4.32
N GLY A 274 -23.86 15.37 5.18
CA GLY A 274 -24.23 16.77 5.44
C GLY A 274 -25.60 16.97 6.08
N ILE A 275 -26.24 15.88 6.54
CA ILE A 275 -27.54 15.90 7.22
C ILE A 275 -27.27 15.79 8.71
N GLY A 276 -27.14 16.95 9.37
CA GLY A 276 -27.10 17.03 10.83
C GLY A 276 -28.39 16.52 11.43
N GLY A 277 -28.34 15.36 12.08
CA GLY A 277 -29.51 14.77 12.72
C GLY A 277 -29.24 13.39 13.30
N MET A 278 -28.85 13.38 14.58
CA MET A 278 -28.87 12.20 15.46
C MET A 278 -30.23 11.50 15.35
N ASN A 279 -30.28 10.28 14.84
CA ASN A 279 -31.44 9.39 15.01
C ASN A 279 -31.05 7.93 14.85
N ILE A 280 -30.90 7.25 15.99
CA ILE A 280 -30.49 5.85 16.15
C ILE A 280 -31.57 4.85 15.67
N ASN A 281 -32.78 5.32 15.30
CA ASN A 281 -33.92 4.44 15.01
C ASN A 281 -34.67 4.80 13.71
N GLY A 282 -34.09 4.47 12.54
CA GLY A 282 -34.92 4.23 11.33
C GLY A 282 -34.56 4.94 10.03
N GLN A 283 -33.47 5.71 9.95
CA GLN A 283 -32.96 6.14 8.64
C GLN A 283 -32.21 4.98 7.95
N LYS A 284 -32.46 4.82 6.65
CA LYS A 284 -31.79 3.83 5.80
C LYS A 284 -30.36 4.32 5.57
N LEU A 285 -29.39 3.76 6.29
CA LEU A 285 -27.97 4.03 6.03
C LEU A 285 -27.65 3.74 4.55
N HIS A 286 -27.02 4.70 3.89
CA HIS A 286 -26.63 4.58 2.49
C HIS A 286 -25.25 3.94 2.37
N MET A 287 -25.00 3.29 1.23
CA MET A 287 -23.68 2.73 0.92
C MET A 287 -22.67 3.88 0.78
N PRO A 288 -21.58 3.91 1.57
CA PRO A 288 -20.57 4.96 1.43
C PRO A 288 -19.82 4.83 0.10
N PRO A 289 -19.38 5.94 -0.51
CA PRO A 289 -18.54 5.90 -1.69
C PRO A 289 -17.23 5.17 -1.39
N THR A 290 -16.69 4.44 -2.38
CA THR A 290 -15.36 3.84 -2.25
C THR A 290 -14.33 4.89 -2.61
N THR A 291 -13.72 5.51 -1.59
CA THR A 291 -12.79 6.64 -1.73
C THR A 291 -11.39 6.20 -2.20
N GLY A 292 -11.07 4.91 -2.07
CA GLY A 292 -9.74 4.37 -2.36
C GLY A 292 -8.66 4.88 -1.40
N ARG A 293 -9.05 5.53 -0.31
CA ARG A 293 -8.16 5.99 0.77
C ARG A 293 -8.64 5.37 2.07
N TRP A 294 -7.71 4.78 2.80
CA TRP A 294 -8.01 4.16 4.09
C TRP A 294 -7.81 5.17 5.21
N ASN A 295 -8.78 5.25 6.11
CA ASN A 295 -8.72 6.10 7.29
C ASN A 295 -9.69 5.56 8.35
N ARG A 296 -9.33 5.62 9.63
CA ARG A 296 -10.19 5.13 10.71
C ARG A 296 -11.55 5.84 10.80
N SER A 297 -11.63 7.10 10.38
CA SER A 297 -12.85 7.91 10.34
C SER A 297 -13.60 7.82 9.01
N ASP A 298 -13.06 7.09 8.02
CA ASP A 298 -13.73 6.92 6.72
C ASP A 298 -14.78 5.80 6.81
N PRO A 299 -16.06 6.08 6.44
CA PRO A 299 -17.13 5.11 6.57
C PRO A 299 -16.93 3.87 5.67
N ASN A 300 -16.26 3.99 4.52
CA ASN A 300 -15.95 2.83 3.67
C ASN A 300 -14.95 1.88 4.36
N THR A 301 -13.98 2.43 5.09
CA THR A 301 -12.98 1.69 5.87
C THR A 301 -13.66 0.91 7.01
N ILE A 302 -14.50 1.57 7.81
CA ILE A 302 -15.25 0.92 8.90
C ILE A 302 -16.17 -0.18 8.34
N LEU A 303 -16.87 0.09 7.23
CA LEU A 303 -17.72 -0.89 6.56
C LEU A 303 -16.93 -2.13 6.11
N ARG A 304 -15.71 -1.95 5.60
CA ARG A 304 -14.82 -3.05 5.20
C ARG A 304 -14.36 -3.88 6.39
N VAL A 305 -14.03 -3.25 7.52
CA VAL A 305 -13.76 -3.96 8.78
C VAL A 305 -14.96 -4.81 9.19
N LEU A 306 -16.17 -4.26 9.16
CA LEU A 306 -17.40 -5.01 9.45
C LEU A 306 -17.61 -6.18 8.47
N CYS A 307 -17.32 -5.99 7.17
CA CYS A 307 -17.45 -7.04 6.14
C CYS A 307 -16.55 -8.25 6.41
N HIS A 308 -15.32 -8.01 6.89
CA HIS A 308 -14.37 -9.06 7.24
C HIS A 308 -14.49 -9.57 8.68
N ARG A 309 -15.36 -8.96 9.51
CA ARG A 309 -15.58 -9.37 10.91
C ARG A 309 -16.34 -10.70 10.98
N ASN A 310 -15.75 -11.67 11.67
CA ASN A 310 -16.36 -12.97 11.96
C ASN A 310 -17.33 -12.91 13.14
N ASP A 311 -18.36 -12.08 13.04
CA ASP A 311 -19.28 -11.85 14.14
C ASP A 311 -20.75 -11.93 13.69
N ARG A 312 -21.62 -12.44 14.58
CA ARG A 312 -23.04 -12.60 14.27
C ARG A 312 -23.75 -11.25 14.16
N THR A 313 -23.41 -10.30 15.02
CA THR A 313 -23.98 -8.96 15.03
C THR A 313 -23.60 -8.23 13.74
N ALA A 314 -22.32 -8.26 13.36
CA ALA A 314 -21.84 -7.67 12.11
C ALA A 314 -22.54 -8.29 10.89
N ASN A 315 -22.66 -9.61 10.86
CA ASN A 315 -23.33 -10.30 9.76
C ASN A 315 -24.81 -9.91 9.61
N TYR A 316 -25.52 -9.82 10.72
CA TYR A 316 -26.93 -9.43 10.74
C TYR A 316 -27.11 -7.97 10.30
N PHE A 317 -26.26 -7.06 10.81
CA PHE A 317 -26.23 -5.66 10.41
C PHE A 317 -26.04 -5.51 8.91
N LEU A 318 -24.98 -6.10 8.33
CA LEU A 318 -24.69 -6.01 6.90
C LEU A 318 -25.80 -6.60 6.02
N LYS A 319 -26.45 -7.68 6.48
CA LYS A 319 -27.59 -8.27 5.78
C LYS A 319 -28.80 -7.33 5.80
N ARG A 320 -29.15 -6.78 6.97
CA ARG A 320 -30.36 -5.98 7.15
C ARG A 320 -30.23 -4.61 6.49
N THR A 321 -29.10 -3.94 6.70
CA THR A 321 -28.87 -2.57 6.25
C THR A 321 -28.60 -2.49 4.74
N PHE A 322 -27.75 -3.37 4.23
CA PHE A 322 -27.22 -3.27 2.86
C PHE A 322 -27.55 -4.45 1.95
N GLN A 323 -28.23 -5.49 2.46
CA GLN A 323 -28.51 -6.73 1.73
C GLN A 323 -27.26 -7.38 1.12
N LEU A 324 -26.10 -7.26 1.78
CA LEU A 324 -24.85 -7.82 1.24
C LEU A 324 -24.92 -9.36 1.12
N PRO A 325 -24.37 -9.93 0.03
CA PRO A 325 -24.33 -11.38 -0.15
C PRO A 325 -23.37 -12.03 0.85
N LYS A 326 -23.66 -13.29 1.23
CA LYS A 326 -22.69 -14.12 1.95
C LYS A 326 -21.51 -14.43 1.04
N ARG A 327 -20.32 -14.53 1.64
CA ARG A 327 -19.16 -15.13 0.98
C ARG A 327 -19.47 -16.56 0.55
N ARG A 328 -19.08 -16.87 -0.69
CA ARG A 328 -18.98 -18.24 -1.20
C ARG A 328 -17.63 -18.79 -0.79
#